data_AF-A0A7W1GFW7-F1
#
_entry.id   AF-A0A7W1GFW7-F1
#
_cell.length_a   1.000
_cell.length_b   1.000
_cell.length_c   1.000
_cell.angle_alpha   90.00
_cell.angle_beta   90.00
_cell.angle_gamma   90.00
#
_symmetry.space_group_name_H-M   'P 1'
#
loop_
_entity.id
_entity.type
_entity.pdbx_description
1 polymer ?
#
loop_
_entity_poly.entity_id
_entity_poly.type
_entity_poly.pdbx_seq_one_letter_code
_entity_poly.pdbx_strand_id
1 'polypeptide(L)'
;MQVVGQTLTPKQELALVALLDCGVIKEAAKTVGVNEATLWRWLQSPEFQSRYRAARRQLVETAIAQLQSDCTIAARVLREVAEDRQAPASSRVAAARAILEQSIGAIELMDLQERVEMLEKSLPIPAGKRSWR
;
A
#
# COMPACT_ATOMS: atom_id res chain seq x y z
N MET A 1 13.13 26.95 -15.38
CA MET A 1 11.79 27.57 -15.33
C MET A 1 10.92 26.65 -14.50
N GLN A 2 10.58 27.06 -13.28
CA GLN A 2 9.84 26.23 -12.32
C GLN A 2 8.47 25.90 -12.88
N VAL A 3 8.11 24.61 -12.90
CA VAL A 3 6.74 24.18 -13.13
C VAL A 3 5.97 24.62 -11.90
N VAL A 4 5.22 25.71 -12.00
CA VAL A 4 4.20 26.08 -11.02
C VAL A 4 3.12 25.01 -11.13
N GLY A 5 3.30 23.90 -10.41
CA GLY A 5 2.21 22.99 -10.15
C GLY A 5 1.16 23.79 -9.40
N GLN A 6 -0.03 23.97 -9.99
CA GLN A 6 -1.10 24.58 -9.24
C GLN A 6 -1.30 23.71 -7.98
N THR A 7 -1.58 24.37 -6.87
CA THR A 7 -1.88 23.66 -5.63
C THR A 7 -3.38 23.48 -5.62
N LEU A 8 -3.85 22.29 -5.26
CA LEU A 8 -5.28 22.02 -5.18
C LEU A 8 -5.98 23.08 -4.35
N THR A 9 -7.17 23.49 -4.80
CA THR A 9 -7.99 24.39 -4.01
C THR A 9 -8.43 23.70 -2.71
N PRO A 10 -8.74 24.45 -1.64
CA PRO A 10 -9.21 23.85 -0.38
C PRO A 10 -10.43 22.92 -0.56
N LYS A 11 -11.34 23.26 -1.49
CA LYS A 11 -12.47 22.38 -1.83
C LYS A 11 -12.04 21.09 -2.53
N GLN A 12 -11.00 21.13 -3.37
CA GLN A 12 -10.46 19.94 -3.99
C GLN A 12 -9.75 19.04 -2.96
N GLU A 13 -9.05 19.62 -1.99
CA GLU A 13 -8.45 18.84 -0.90
C GLU A 13 -9.50 18.17 -0.02
N LEU A 14 -10.57 18.88 0.34
CA LEU A 14 -11.72 18.28 1.03
C LEU A 14 -12.34 17.16 0.20
N ALA A 15 -12.44 17.34 -1.11
CA ALA A 15 -12.99 16.32 -2.01
C ALA A 15 -12.09 15.08 -2.10
N LEU A 16 -10.76 15.23 -2.01
CA LEU A 16 -9.85 14.10 -1.89
C LEU A 16 -10.14 13.30 -0.62
N VAL A 17 -10.23 13.96 0.55
CA VAL A 17 -10.53 13.29 1.82
C VAL A 17 -11.86 12.54 1.74
N ALA A 18 -12.91 13.19 1.23
CA ALA A 18 -14.21 12.57 1.08
C ALA A 18 -14.20 11.37 0.12
N LEU A 19 -13.44 11.45 -0.99
CA LEU A 19 -13.27 10.34 -1.92
C LEU A 19 -12.50 9.16 -1.31
N LEU A 20 -11.53 9.42 -0.44
CA LEU A 20 -10.77 8.38 0.25
C LEU A 20 -11.61 7.64 1.29
N ASP A 21 -12.58 8.32 1.90
CA ASP A 21 -13.46 7.76 2.92
C ASP A 21 -14.57 6.88 2.32
N CYS A 22 -15.40 7.43 1.43
CA CYS A 22 -16.58 6.72 0.91
C CYS A 22 -16.33 5.99 -0.43
N GLY A 23 -15.31 6.38 -1.20
CA GLY A 23 -15.01 5.80 -2.52
C GLY A 23 -16.03 6.09 -3.64
N VAL A 24 -17.15 6.77 -3.31
CA VAL A 24 -18.26 7.04 -4.24
C VAL A 24 -18.31 8.53 -4.58
N ILE A 25 -18.21 8.86 -5.89
CA ILE A 25 -18.19 10.25 -6.38
C ILE A 25 -19.41 11.05 -5.89
N LYS A 26 -20.60 10.45 -5.95
CA LYS A 26 -21.85 11.09 -5.53
C LYS A 26 -21.84 11.49 -4.06
N GLU A 27 -21.40 10.59 -3.20
CA GLU A 27 -21.35 10.81 -1.76
C GLU A 27 -20.26 11.82 -1.41
N ALA A 28 -19.08 11.70 -2.01
CA ALA A 28 -17.99 12.66 -1.83
C ALA A 28 -18.38 14.07 -2.28
N ALA A 29 -19.07 14.20 -3.43
CA ALA A 29 -19.54 15.48 -3.93
C ALA A 29 -20.56 16.12 -2.97
N LYS A 30 -21.48 15.32 -2.42
CA LYS A 30 -22.44 15.77 -1.40
C LYS A 30 -21.74 16.22 -0.12
N THR A 31 -20.78 15.44 0.39
CA THR A 31 -20.01 15.77 1.60
C THR A 31 -19.26 17.08 1.48
N VAL A 32 -18.74 17.40 0.29
CA VAL A 32 -17.96 18.63 0.05
C VAL A 32 -18.83 19.80 -0.45
N GLY A 33 -20.12 19.56 -0.71
CA GLY A 33 -21.04 20.59 -1.19
C GLY A 33 -20.75 21.05 -2.61
N VAL A 34 -20.43 20.12 -3.51
CA VAL A 34 -20.22 20.37 -4.95
C VAL A 34 -21.12 19.47 -5.79
N ASN A 35 -21.38 19.87 -7.03
CA ASN A 35 -22.10 19.02 -7.98
C ASN A 35 -21.22 17.83 -8.39
N GLU A 36 -21.81 16.64 -8.54
CA GLU A 36 -21.14 15.43 -9.04
C GLU A 36 -20.35 15.68 -10.33
N ALA A 37 -20.91 16.45 -11.27
CA ALA A 37 -20.24 16.82 -12.53
C ALA A 37 -18.95 17.63 -12.30
N THR A 38 -18.91 18.44 -11.22
CA THR A 38 -17.71 19.21 -10.85
C THR A 38 -16.62 18.30 -10.30
N LEU A 39 -16.98 17.37 -9.40
CA LEU A 39 -16.04 16.41 -8.86
C LEU A 39 -15.52 15.44 -9.95
N TRP A 40 -16.40 15.00 -10.84
CA TRP A 40 -16.03 14.20 -12.00
C TRP A 40 -15.01 14.93 -12.89
N ARG A 41 -15.23 16.23 -13.17
CA ARG A 41 -14.27 17.04 -13.93
C ARG A 41 -12.93 17.18 -13.22
N TRP A 42 -12.91 17.34 -11.89
CA TRP A 42 -11.67 17.33 -11.13
C TRP A 42 -10.95 15.99 -11.25
N LEU A 43 -11.67 14.88 -11.18
CA LEU A 43 -11.11 13.55 -11.40
C LEU A 43 -10.54 13.34 -12.81
N GLN A 44 -10.88 14.15 -13.80
CA GLN A 44 -10.22 14.13 -15.11
C GLN A 44 -8.95 14.99 -15.17
N SER A 45 -8.72 15.86 -14.19
CA SER A 45 -7.51 16.68 -14.13
C SER A 45 -6.29 15.84 -13.74
N PRO A 46 -5.18 15.90 -14.50
CA PRO A 46 -3.95 15.17 -14.18
C PRO A 46 -3.42 15.47 -12.77
N GLU A 47 -3.53 16.73 -12.33
CA GLU A 47 -3.03 17.17 -11.03
C GLU A 47 -3.84 16.56 -9.87
N PHE A 48 -5.17 16.62 -9.97
CA PHE A 48 -6.05 16.03 -8.96
C PHE A 48 -5.92 14.50 -8.94
N GLN A 49 -5.83 13.85 -10.11
CA GLN A 49 -5.58 12.41 -10.17
C GLN A 49 -4.24 12.03 -9.52
N SER A 50 -3.18 12.79 -9.78
CA SER A 50 -1.86 12.54 -9.19
C SER A 50 -1.94 12.59 -7.66
N ARG A 51 -2.54 13.65 -7.11
CA ARG A 51 -2.75 13.82 -5.67
C ARG A 51 -3.63 12.72 -5.08
N TYR A 52 -4.73 12.36 -5.75
CA TYR A 52 -5.61 11.29 -5.32
C TYR A 52 -4.91 9.93 -5.29
N ARG A 53 -4.13 9.59 -6.32
CA ARG A 53 -3.35 8.36 -6.35
C ARG A 53 -2.28 8.34 -5.26
N ALA A 54 -1.60 9.46 -5.03
CA ALA A 54 -0.60 9.57 -3.97
C ALA A 54 -1.24 9.36 -2.58
N ALA A 55 -2.36 10.02 -2.31
CA ALA A 55 -3.07 9.87 -1.04
C ALA A 55 -3.64 8.45 -0.84
N ARG A 56 -4.19 7.83 -1.89
CA ARG A 56 -4.61 6.41 -1.85
C ARG A 56 -3.43 5.49 -1.55
N ARG A 57 -2.29 5.72 -2.19
CA ARG A 57 -1.07 4.94 -1.94
C ARG A 57 -0.65 5.05 -0.48
N GLN A 58 -0.60 6.26 0.07
CA GLN A 58 -0.23 6.48 1.46
C GLN A 58 -1.19 5.79 2.45
N LEU A 59 -2.50 5.79 2.16
CA LEU A 59 -3.47 5.04 2.98
C LEU A 59 -3.23 3.54 2.92
N VAL A 60 -2.97 3.00 1.73
CA VAL A 60 -2.65 1.57 1.57
C VAL A 60 -1.34 1.23 2.28
N GLU A 61 -0.30 2.06 2.16
CA GLU A 61 0.97 1.89 2.88
C GLU A 61 0.77 1.87 4.39
N THR A 62 -0.08 2.78 4.91
CA THR A 62 -0.43 2.81 6.34
C THR A 62 -1.16 1.54 6.77
N ALA A 63 -2.12 1.07 5.98
CA ALA A 63 -2.86 -0.16 6.26
C ALA A 63 -1.96 -1.40 6.21
N ILE A 64 -1.03 -1.46 5.26
CA ILE A 64 -0.03 -2.53 5.15
C ILE A 64 0.89 -2.50 6.38
N ALA A 65 1.37 -1.34 6.82
CA ALA A 65 2.20 -1.23 8.00
C ALA A 65 1.46 -1.73 9.27
N GLN A 66 0.16 -1.42 9.39
CA GLN A 66 -0.67 -1.94 10.46
C GLN A 66 -0.78 -3.47 10.39
N LEU A 67 -1.09 -4.03 9.22
CA LEU A 67 -1.15 -5.49 9.01
C LEU A 67 0.18 -6.17 9.35
N GLN A 68 1.30 -5.58 8.95
CA GLN A 68 2.64 -6.08 9.28
C GLN A 68 2.89 -6.08 10.79
N SER A 69 2.42 -5.06 11.51
CA SER A 69 2.50 -5.06 12.99
C SER A 69 1.65 -6.18 13.61
N ASP A 70 0.48 -6.45 13.02
CA ASP A 70 -0.46 -7.48 13.48
C ASP A 70 0.01 -8.92 13.17
N CYS A 71 0.94 -9.11 12.23
CA CYS A 71 1.54 -10.41 11.95
C CYS A 71 2.13 -11.06 13.20
N THR A 72 2.66 -10.27 14.14
CA THR A 72 3.19 -10.80 15.41
C THR A 72 2.09 -11.40 16.28
N ILE A 73 0.89 -10.81 16.26
CA ILE A 73 -0.29 -11.31 16.95
C ILE A 73 -0.76 -12.61 16.28
N ALA A 74 -0.86 -12.63 14.95
CA ALA A 74 -1.25 -13.82 14.20
C ALA A 74 -0.28 -15.01 14.45
N ALA A 75 1.03 -14.76 14.47
CA ALA A 75 2.04 -15.77 14.79
C ALA A 75 1.85 -16.35 16.20
N ARG A 76 1.49 -15.51 17.18
CA ARG A 76 1.18 -15.96 18.55
C ARG A 76 -0.05 -16.86 18.58
N VAL A 77 -1.13 -16.47 17.90
CA VAL A 77 -2.36 -17.26 17.82
C VAL A 77 -2.09 -18.63 17.18
N LEU A 78 -1.31 -18.69 16.10
CA LEU A 78 -0.94 -19.97 15.49
C LEU A 78 -0.17 -20.87 16.47
N ARG A 79 0.77 -20.30 17.24
CA ARG A 79 1.51 -21.05 18.25
C ARG A 79 0.59 -21.59 19.36
N GLU A 80 -0.29 -20.73 19.89
CA GLU A 80 -1.27 -21.11 20.91
C GLU A 80 -2.15 -22.27 20.44
N VAL A 81 -2.69 -22.19 19.22
CA VAL A 81 -3.51 -23.26 18.63
C VAL A 81 -2.71 -24.54 18.42
N ALA A 82 -1.44 -24.47 18.01
CA ALA A 82 -0.61 -25.65 17.81
C ALA A 82 -0.29 -26.38 19.14
N GLU A 83 -0.08 -25.61 20.21
CA GLU A 83 0.25 -26.10 21.55
C GLU A 83 -0.98 -26.54 22.36
N ASP A 84 -2.18 -26.07 22.02
CA ASP A 84 -3.42 -26.41 22.72
C ASP A 84 -3.78 -27.90 22.57
N ARG A 85 -3.75 -28.63 23.70
CA ARG A 85 -4.09 -30.06 23.75
C ARG A 85 -5.59 -30.34 23.64
N GLN A 86 -6.43 -29.35 23.88
CA GLN A 86 -7.90 -29.46 23.79
C GLN A 86 -8.42 -29.16 22.38
N ALA A 87 -7.62 -28.46 21.56
CA ALA A 87 -7.96 -28.19 20.17
C ALA A 87 -7.98 -29.49 19.33
N PRO A 88 -8.86 -29.60 18.31
CA PRO A 88 -8.86 -30.71 17.38
C PRO A 88 -7.48 -30.93 16.74
N ALA A 89 -7.06 -32.18 16.60
CA ALA A 89 -5.75 -32.52 16.03
C ALA A 89 -5.52 -31.88 14.65
N SER A 90 -6.56 -31.80 13.81
CA SER A 90 -6.51 -31.13 12.51
C SER A 90 -6.20 -29.63 12.62
N SER A 91 -6.81 -28.92 13.57
CA SER A 91 -6.55 -27.49 13.81
C SER A 91 -5.11 -27.26 14.27
N ARG A 92 -4.60 -28.12 15.16
CA ARG A 92 -3.22 -28.07 15.65
C ARG A 92 -2.21 -28.31 14.53
N VAL A 93 -2.46 -29.33 13.69
CA VAL A 93 -1.63 -29.65 12.51
C VAL A 93 -1.67 -28.51 11.49
N ALA A 94 -2.85 -27.92 11.24
CA ALA A 94 -2.97 -26.79 10.33
C ALA A 94 -2.19 -25.56 10.83
N ALA A 95 -2.26 -25.26 12.11
CA ALA A 95 -1.50 -24.17 12.71
C ALA A 95 0.02 -24.41 12.65
N ALA A 96 0.47 -25.62 13.01
CA ALA A 96 1.88 -26.00 12.92
C ALA A 96 2.39 -25.95 11.46
N ARG A 97 1.60 -26.43 10.50
CA ARG A 97 1.91 -26.33 9.06
C ARG A 97 2.03 -24.88 8.62
N ALA A 98 1.09 -24.02 9.00
CA ALA A 98 1.15 -22.59 8.66
C ALA A 98 2.42 -21.93 9.20
N ILE A 99 2.82 -22.22 10.45
CA ILE A 99 4.08 -21.72 11.03
C ILE A 99 5.29 -22.16 10.19
N LEU A 100 5.38 -23.45 9.84
CA LEU A 100 6.49 -23.97 9.04
C LEU A 100 6.52 -23.37 7.64
N GLU A 101 5.39 -23.27 6.95
CA GLU A 101 5.29 -22.72 5.60
C GLU A 101 5.70 -21.24 5.55
N GLN A 102 5.23 -20.42 6.50
CA GLN A 102 5.62 -19.02 6.58
C GLN A 102 7.10 -18.85 6.94
N SER A 103 7.64 -19.72 7.81
CA SER A 103 9.06 -19.67 8.18
C SER A 103 9.98 -20.04 7.00
N ILE A 104 9.63 -21.07 6.24
CA ILE A 104 10.39 -21.48 5.05
C ILE A 104 10.31 -20.41 3.97
N GLY A 105 9.10 -19.90 3.66
CA GLY A 105 8.93 -18.84 2.68
C GLY A 105 9.65 -17.54 3.05
N ALA A 106 9.77 -17.22 4.34
CA ALA A 106 10.53 -16.06 4.80
C ALA A 106 12.03 -16.20 4.51
N ILE A 107 12.62 -17.39 4.70
CA ILE A 107 14.02 -17.65 4.36
C ILE A 107 14.25 -17.48 2.85
N GLU A 108 13.39 -18.08 2.03
CA GLU A 108 13.48 -17.95 0.57
C GLU A 108 13.39 -16.48 0.12
N LEU A 109 12.52 -15.68 0.74
CA LEU A 109 12.38 -14.26 0.44
C LEU A 109 13.62 -13.45 0.86
N MET A 110 14.22 -13.75 2.02
CA MET A 110 15.45 -13.11 2.49
C MET A 110 16.63 -13.42 1.55
N ASP A 111 16.77 -14.68 1.14
CA ASP A 111 17.80 -15.10 0.17
C ASP A 111 17.62 -14.41 -1.18
N LEU A 112 16.36 -14.28 -1.64
CA LEU A 112 16.05 -13.55 -2.87
C LEU A 112 16.35 -12.05 -2.74
N GLN A 113 16.03 -11.43 -1.60
CA GLN A 113 16.35 -10.03 -1.35
C GLN A 113 17.86 -9.78 -1.39
N GLU A 114 18.66 -10.63 -0.72
CA GLU A 114 20.12 -10.52 -0.75
C GLU A 114 20.67 -10.63 -2.17
N ARG A 115 20.14 -11.57 -2.97
CA ARG A 115 20.51 -11.73 -4.38
C ARG A 115 20.15 -10.51 -5.23
N VAL A 116 18.98 -9.90 -5.01
CA VAL A 116 18.58 -8.68 -5.71
C VAL A 116 19.51 -7.52 -5.34
N GLU A 117 19.80 -7.32 -4.06
CA GLU A 117 20.72 -6.27 -3.61
C GLU A 117 22.13 -6.43 -4.18
N MET A 118 22.65 -7.66 -4.27
CA MET A 118 23.93 -7.93 -4.93
C MET A 118 23.90 -7.55 -6.41
N LEU A 119 22.82 -7.90 -7.12
CA LEU A 119 22.66 -7.55 -8.54
C LEU A 119 22.57 -6.03 -8.74
N GLU A 120 21.77 -5.33 -7.93
CA GLU A 120 21.64 -3.87 -7.99
C GLU A 120 22.99 -3.16 -7.77
N LYS A 121 23.82 -3.65 -6.86
CA LYS A 121 25.18 -3.11 -6.63
C LYS A 121 26.14 -3.39 -7.79
N SER A 122 25.93 -4.48 -8.54
CA SER A 122 26.78 -4.86 -9.67
C SER A 122 26.44 -4.13 -10.98
N LEU A 123 25.27 -3.49 -11.06
CA LEU A 123 24.85 -2.77 -12.25
C LEU A 123 25.57 -1.41 -12.35
N PRO A 124 26.19 -1.08 -13.50
CA PRO A 124 26.75 0.24 -13.71
C PRO A 124 25.64 1.31 -13.67
N ILE A 125 25.89 2.41 -12.97
CA ILE A 125 24.97 3.57 -12.95
C ILE A 125 24.74 4.01 -14.40
N PRO A 126 23.48 4.09 -14.88
CA PRO A 126 23.20 4.43 -16.26
C PRO A 126 23.82 5.79 -16.58
N ALA A 127 24.76 5.81 -17.53
CA ALA A 127 25.41 7.03 -17.98
C ALA A 127 24.33 7.99 -18.52
N GLY A 128 24.08 9.06 -17.76
CA GLY A 128 23.15 10.12 -18.15
C GLY A 128 23.49 10.62 -19.54
N LYS A 129 22.46 10.74 -20.38
CA LYS A 129 22.51 11.13 -21.80
C LYS A 129 23.63 12.13 -22.08
N ARG A 130 24.67 11.69 -22.80
CA ARG A 130 25.65 12.58 -23.44
C ARG A 130 24.88 13.50 -24.39
N SER A 131 24.74 14.75 -23.98
CA SER A 131 24.32 15.87 -24.84
C SER A 131 25.33 15.97 -25.98
N TRP A 132 24.90 15.58 -27.18
CA TRP A 132 25.59 15.96 -28.42
C TRP A 132 25.15 17.39 -28.74
N ARG A 133 26.13 18.30 -28.74
CA ARG A 133 26.00 19.65 -29.32
C ARG A 133 26.15 19.56 -30.83
#